data_AF-A0A1G0N0K7-F1
#
_entry.id   AF-A0A1G0N0K7-F1
#
_cell.length_a   1.000
_cell.length_b   1.000
_cell.length_c   1.000
_cell.angle_alpha   90.00
_cell.angle_beta   90.00
_cell.angle_gamma   90.00
#
_symmetry.space_group_name_H-M   'P 1'
#
loop_
_entity.id
_entity.type
_entity.pdbx_description
1 polymer ?
#
loop_
_entity_poly.entity_id
_entity_poly.type
_entity_poly.pdbx_seq_one_letter_code
_entity_poly.pdbx_strand_id
1 'polypeptide(L)' 'MDKKPKTPLNAEFAGIDAALKRAAKAAHLLARKTKTPCYIWKDGQIVDIAALKKSPSRSRLSSGK' A
#
# COMPACT_ATOMS: atom_id res chain seq x y z
N MET A 1 -14.72 24.29 -6.42
CA MET A 1 -14.54 22.96 -5.80
C MET A 1 -13.64 23.13 -4.58
N ASP A 2 -14.29 23.41 -3.46
CA ASP A 2 -13.68 23.83 -2.22
C ASP A 2 -13.03 22.63 -1.52
N LYS A 3 -11.70 22.54 -1.57
CA LYS A 3 -10.93 21.55 -0.81
C LYS A 3 -10.93 21.96 0.66
N LYS A 4 -11.95 21.54 1.42
CA LYS A 4 -11.94 21.67 2.87
C LYS A 4 -10.74 20.88 3.44
N PRO A 5 -9.86 21.50 4.23
CA PRO A 5 -8.80 20.75 4.90
C PRO A 5 -9.45 19.74 5.84
N LYS A 6 -9.17 18.45 5.64
CA LYS A 6 -9.50 17.40 6.61
C LYS A 6 -8.52 17.48 7.78
N THR A 7 -8.50 18.59 8.50
CA THR A 7 -7.95 18.57 9.84
C THR A 7 -8.86 17.68 10.67
N PRO A 8 -8.33 16.65 11.36
CA PRO A 8 -9.16 15.87 12.27
C PRO A 8 -9.76 16.82 13.31
N LEU A 9 -11.05 16.61 13.64
CA LEU A 9 -11.80 17.47 14.56
C LEU A 9 -11.14 17.57 15.95
N ASN A 10 -10.25 16.63 16.30
CA ASN A 10 -9.59 16.51 17.59
C ASN A 10 -8.06 16.58 17.43
N ALA A 11 -7.41 17.43 18.22
CA ALA A 11 -5.96 17.65 18.20
C ALA A 11 -5.14 16.36 18.43
N GLU A 12 -5.65 15.44 19.23
CA GLU A 12 -5.04 14.13 19.52
C GLU A 12 -4.86 13.27 18.25
N PHE A 13 -5.68 13.50 17.22
CA PHE A 13 -5.63 12.76 15.97
C PHE A 13 -4.76 13.43 14.90
N ALA A 14 -4.19 14.61 15.18
CA ALA A 14 -3.31 15.33 14.26
C ALA A 14 -2.08 14.50 13.83
N GLY A 15 -1.67 13.52 14.65
CA GLY A 15 -0.54 12.63 14.38
C GLY A 15 -0.90 11.26 13.80
N ILE A 16 -2.19 10.88 13.69
CA ILE A 16 -2.57 9.51 13.33
C ILE A 16 -2.05 9.11 11.95
N ASP A 17 -2.20 9.97 10.95
CA ASP A 17 -1.75 9.66 9.59
C ASP A 17 -0.23 9.42 9.54
N ALA A 18 0.54 10.25 10.25
CA ALA A 18 1.98 10.09 10.35
C ALA A 18 2.36 8.80 11.09
N ALA A 19 1.67 8.47 12.19
CA ALA A 19 1.89 7.24 12.94
C ALA A 19 1.55 5.99 12.11
N LEU A 20 0.41 6.02 11.41
CA LEU A 20 -0.03 4.93 10.54
C LEU A 20 0.95 4.69 9.40
N LYS A 21 1.43 5.75 8.74
CA LYS A 21 2.45 5.65 7.68
C LYS A 21 3.75 5.06 8.20
N ARG A 22 4.18 5.45 9.40
CA ARG A 22 5.38 4.88 10.06
C ARG A 22 5.20 3.39 10.36
N ALA A 23 4.06 3.01 10.92
CA ALA A 23 3.74 1.61 11.23
C ALA A 23 3.72 0.74 9.96
N ALA A 24 3.03 1.21 8.90
CA ALA A 24 2.98 0.52 7.62
C ALA A 24 4.37 0.34 6.99
N LYS A 25 5.22 1.37 7.05
CA LYS A 25 6.60 1.29 6.57
C LYS A 25 7.42 0.27 7.36
N ALA A 26 7.30 0.26 8.68
CA ALA A 26 8.00 -0.69 9.54
C ALA A 26 7.56 -2.14 9.27
N ALA A 27 6.25 -2.39 9.17
CA ALA A 27 5.70 -3.71 8.85
C ALA A 27 6.19 -4.22 7.49
N HIS A 28 6.18 -3.37 6.46
CA HIS A 28 6.66 -3.74 5.13
C HIS A 28 8.18 -4.03 5.12
N LEU A 29 8.99 -3.20 5.80
CA LEU A 29 10.43 -3.44 5.91
C LEU A 29 10.74 -4.74 6.65
N LEU A 30 10.05 -5.01 7.75
CA LEU A 30 10.19 -6.24 8.52
C LEU A 30 9.84 -7.44 7.63
N ALA A 31 8.68 -7.40 6.97
CA ALA A 31 8.21 -8.47 6.10
C ALA A 31 9.21 -8.84 5.00
N ARG A 32 9.81 -7.83 4.36
CA ARG A 32 10.88 -8.04 3.36
C ARG A 32 12.12 -8.68 3.97
N LYS A 33 12.52 -8.26 5.19
CA LYS A 33 13.70 -8.78 5.89
C LYS A 33 13.51 -10.24 6.31
N THR A 34 12.34 -10.58 6.85
CA THR A 34 12.01 -11.91 7.35
C THR A 34 11.48 -12.85 6.27
N LYS A 35 11.33 -12.37 5.03
CA LYS A 35 10.69 -13.10 3.92
C LYS A 35 9.28 -13.57 4.29
N THR A 36 8.57 -12.78 5.09
CA THR A 36 7.17 -13.03 5.43
C THR A 36 6.26 -12.23 4.50
N PRO A 37 5.09 -12.76 4.11
CA PRO A 37 4.16 -12.02 3.26
C PRO A 37 3.57 -10.82 4.00
N CYS A 38 3.19 -9.78 3.25
CA CYS A 38 2.53 -8.59 3.79
C CYS A 38 1.33 -8.26 2.91
N TYR A 39 0.14 -8.58 3.38
CA TYR A 39 -1.09 -8.43 2.60
C TYR A 39 -1.77 -7.09 2.84
N ILE A 40 -2.28 -6.49 1.76
CA ILE A 40 -3.15 -5.32 1.81
C ILE A 40 -4.41 -5.57 0.99
N TRP A 41 -5.49 -4.88 1.35
CA TRP A 41 -6.66 -4.78 0.49
C TRP A 41 -6.46 -3.65 -0.53
N LYS A 42 -6.48 -3.98 -1.82
CA LYS A 42 -6.31 -3.02 -2.90
C LYS A 42 -7.23 -3.40 -4.07
N ASP A 43 -8.04 -2.45 -4.53
CA ASP A 43 -8.93 -2.63 -5.69
C ASP A 43 -9.85 -3.86 -5.59
N GLY A 44 -10.38 -4.12 -4.38
CA GLY A 44 -11.27 -5.26 -4.11
C GLY A 44 -10.56 -6.61 -3.96
N GLN A 45 -9.22 -6.64 -3.95
CA GLN A 45 -8.42 -7.85 -3.89
C GLN A 45 -7.39 -7.79 -2.77
N ILE A 46 -7.03 -8.96 -2.23
CA ILE A 46 -5.92 -9.10 -1.28
C ILE A 46 -4.62 -9.24 -2.09
N VAL A 47 -3.67 -8.32 -1.86
CA VAL A 47 -2.40 -8.26 -2.58
C VAL A 47 -1.24 -8.38 -1.60
N ASP A 48 -0.31 -9.30 -1.85
CA ASP A 48 0.97 -9.34 -1.14
C ASP A 48 1.92 -8.28 -1.70
N ILE A 49 2.28 -7.30 -0.87
CA ILE A 49 3.20 -6.23 -1.22
C ILE A 49 4.64 -6.49 -0.83
N ALA A 50 4.91 -7.50 0.03
CA ALA A 50 6.26 -7.89 0.41
C ALA A 50 6.86 -8.94 -0.53
N ALA A 51 6.03 -9.65 -1.29
CA ALA A 51 6.49 -10.51 -2.38
C ALA A 51 7.37 -9.72 -3.35
N LEU A 52 8.58 -10.22 -3.64
CA LEU A 52 9.41 -9.67 -4.71
C LEU A 52 8.55 -9.61 -5.97
N LYS A 53 8.44 -8.42 -6.58
CA LYS A 53 7.90 -8.27 -7.93
C LYS A 53 8.63 -9.26 -8.85
N LYS A 54 8.04 -10.43 -9.10
CA LYS A 54 8.06 -10.94 -10.47
C LYS A 54 7.28 -9.88 -11.22
N SER A 55 8.00 -9.00 -11.90
CA SER A 55 7.40 -8.16 -12.92
C SER A 55 6.43 -9.06 -13.69
N PRO A 56 5.15 -8.70 -13.85
CA PRO A 56 4.37 -9.35 -14.87
C PRO A 56 5.16 -9.08 -16.14
N SER A 57 5.82 -10.10 -16.68
CA SER A 57 6.22 -10.08 -18.07
C SER A 57 4.95 -9.68 -18.79
N ARG A 58 4.98 -8.49 -19.40
CA ARG A 58 3.96 -8.03 -20.32
C ARG A 58 4.10 -8.91 -21.56
N SER A 59 3.73 -10.18 -21.42
CA SER A 59 3.80 -11.23 -22.42
C SER A 59 2.38 -11.65 -22.72
N ARG A 60 1.78 -10.90 -23.63
CA ARG A 60 0.95 -11.37 -24.76
C ARG A 60 0.53 -10.11 -25.51
N LEU A 61 1.23 -9.78 -26.59
CA LEU A 61 1.07 -10.31 -27.95
C LEU A 61 -0.31 -10.01 -28.54
N SER A 62 -0.22 -9.45 -29.73
CA SER A 62 -1.25 -9.11 -30.70
C SER A 62 -2.56 -9.91 -30.64
N SER A 63 -3.65 -9.18 -30.74
CA SER A 63 -4.86 -9.59 -31.46
C SER A 63 -5.33 -8.33 -32.18
N GLY A 64 -5.54 -8.27 -33.48
CA GLY A 64 -5.61 -9.30 -34.51
C GLY A 64 -6.57 -8.77 -35.56
N LYS A 65 -6.09 -8.77 -36.81
CA LYS A 65 -6.80 -8.62 -38.09
C LYS A 65 -7.32 -7.23 -38.50
#